data_AF-A0AA40EQD2-F1
#
_entry.id   AF-A0AA40EQD2-F1
#
_cell.length_a   1.000
_cell.length_b   1.000
_cell.length_c   1.000
_cell.angle_alpha   90.00
_cell.angle_beta   90.00
_cell.angle_gamma   90.00
#
_symmetry.space_group_name_H-M   'P 1'
#
loop_
_entity.id
_entity.type
_entity.pdbx_description
1 polymer ?
#
loop_
_entity_poly.entity_id
_entity_poly.type
_entity_poly.pdbx_seq_one_letter_code
_entity_poly.pdbx_strand_id
1 'polypeptide(L)'
;MAQMQPPNDDENIVLYVQRSLEEEEEFHFLRHEFLQRVNITNLGVKLVRLKSRIQKNQKAGEEDLETLQKYLEDYTTAIRNYRYHHGHKELDKAELRGRKLLLSRFFQSKDDFNDPFHSHYAFFKDDDGLIDPLRKIFMKYLPLRLTYSAQERRQRRKEYSEGKEPKYVSKFVDRSVRLLVALTGGLFLVAPMIVMTIDASQNKSLITVSVAVVLFALSLSFGVKVSNVETLVSTATYAAVLVVFVGTSAGNSGSTDSVS
;
A
#
# COMPACT_ATOMS: atom_id res chain seq x y z
N MET A 1 -46.88 -25.15 16.77
CA MET A 1 -46.23 -23.84 16.55
C MET A 1 -45.00 -23.80 17.44
N ALA A 2 -43.82 -24.10 16.90
CA ALA A 2 -42.58 -24.04 17.65
C ALA A 2 -42.23 -22.57 17.88
N GLN A 3 -42.12 -22.15 19.13
CA GLN A 3 -41.62 -20.83 19.50
C GLN A 3 -40.13 -20.79 19.09
N MET A 4 -39.83 -20.05 18.03
CA MET A 4 -38.46 -19.76 17.65
C MET A 4 -37.95 -18.73 18.66
N GLN A 5 -37.10 -19.21 19.59
CA GLN A 5 -36.34 -18.39 20.54
C GLN A 5 -35.76 -17.18 19.79
N PRO A 6 -35.85 -15.93 20.31
CA PRO A 6 -35.14 -14.82 19.69
C PRO A 6 -33.67 -15.22 19.53
N PRO A 7 -33.06 -14.92 18.37
CA PRO A 7 -31.67 -15.28 18.13
C PRO A 7 -30.78 -14.77 19.27
N ASN A 8 -29.93 -15.63 19.81
CA ASN A 8 -28.92 -15.23 20.78
C ASN A 8 -27.84 -14.45 20.01
N ASP A 9 -27.76 -13.14 20.19
CA ASP A 9 -26.86 -12.26 19.43
C ASP A 9 -25.40 -12.73 19.54
N ASP A 10 -24.99 -13.26 20.70
CA ASP A 10 -23.64 -13.78 20.92
C ASP A 10 -23.32 -15.01 20.05
N GLU A 11 -24.28 -15.93 19.88
CA GLU A 11 -24.13 -17.08 18.99
C GLU A 11 -24.13 -16.64 17.53
N ASN A 12 -24.96 -15.66 17.17
CA ASN A 12 -25.01 -15.10 15.82
C ASN A 12 -23.70 -14.39 15.44
N ILE A 13 -23.02 -13.73 16.39
CA ILE A 13 -21.69 -13.15 16.16
C ILE A 13 -20.70 -14.24 15.78
N VAL A 14 -20.62 -15.33 16.54
CA VAL A 14 -19.68 -16.43 16.28
C VAL A 14 -20.00 -17.11 14.94
N LEU A 15 -21.28 -17.37 14.66
CA LEU A 15 -21.72 -17.96 13.39
C LEU A 15 -21.42 -17.06 12.19
N TYR A 16 -21.65 -15.75 12.33
CA TYR A 16 -21.31 -14.77 11.30
C TYR A 16 -19.80 -14.75 11.04
N VAL A 17 -18.98 -14.70 12.10
CA VAL A 17 -17.52 -14.68 11.98
C VAL A 17 -17.01 -15.97 11.36
N GLN A 18 -17.48 -17.13 11.80
CA GLN A 18 -17.08 -18.42 11.24
C GLN A 18 -17.43 -18.49 9.75
N ARG A 19 -18.63 -18.05 9.37
CA ARG A 19 -19.05 -17.99 7.98
C ARG A 19 -18.22 -16.99 7.16
N SER A 20 -17.91 -15.83 7.73
CA SER A 20 -17.02 -14.85 7.12
C SER A 20 -15.63 -15.42 6.89
N LEU A 21 -15.10 -16.24 7.80
CA LEU A 21 -13.79 -16.91 7.62
C LEU A 21 -13.81 -17.98 6.52
N GLU A 22 -14.97 -18.59 6.26
CA GLU A 22 -15.13 -19.61 5.22
C GLU A 22 -15.43 -19.02 3.83
N GLU A 23 -16.23 -17.94 3.78
CA GLU A 23 -16.73 -17.34 2.53
C GLU A 23 -15.93 -16.10 2.07
N GLU A 24 -15.20 -15.43 2.97
CA GLU A 24 -14.49 -14.18 2.68
C GLU A 24 -12.97 -14.32 2.89
N GLU A 25 -12.20 -13.72 1.98
CA GLU A 25 -10.74 -13.68 2.09
C GLU A 25 -10.24 -12.48 2.90
N GLU A 26 -10.94 -11.34 2.77
CA GLU A 26 -10.64 -10.12 3.49
C GLU A 26 -11.85 -9.77 4.35
N PHE A 27 -11.60 -9.44 5.62
CA PHE A 27 -12.67 -9.07 6.52
C PHE A 27 -13.18 -7.67 6.17
N HIS A 28 -14.41 -7.59 5.67
CA HIS A 28 -15.05 -6.30 5.42
C HIS A 28 -15.79 -5.82 6.66
N PHE A 29 -15.59 -4.58 7.03
CA PHE A 29 -16.17 -3.96 8.21
C PHE A 29 -17.02 -2.74 7.86
N LEU A 30 -17.96 -2.44 8.75
CA LEU A 30 -18.84 -1.29 8.62
C LEU A 30 -18.08 0.00 8.98
N ARG A 31 -18.11 1.00 8.11
CA ARG A 31 -17.55 2.32 8.40
C ARG A 31 -18.63 3.19 9.04
N HIS A 32 -18.63 3.26 10.36
CA HIS A 32 -19.56 4.08 11.12
C HIS A 32 -19.28 5.60 11.02
N GLU A 33 -19.27 6.14 9.80
CA GLU A 33 -18.89 7.53 9.49
C GLU A 33 -19.72 8.56 10.26
N PHE A 34 -21.04 8.34 10.32
CA PHE A 34 -21.93 9.20 11.09
C PHE A 34 -21.52 9.24 12.58
N LEU A 35 -21.35 8.08 13.22
CA LEU A 35 -20.97 8.00 14.64
C LEU A 35 -19.58 8.59 14.89
N GLN A 36 -18.62 8.36 13.98
CA GLN A 36 -17.29 8.94 14.07
C GLN A 36 -17.35 10.47 14.01
N ARG A 37 -18.12 11.03 13.07
CA ARG A 37 -18.33 12.49 12.97
C ARG A 37 -19.01 13.06 14.20
N VAL A 38 -20.06 12.39 14.70
CA VAL A 38 -20.73 12.79 15.95
C VAL A 38 -19.75 12.81 17.12
N ASN A 39 -18.90 11.80 17.26
CA ASN A 39 -17.91 11.74 18.34
C ASN A 39 -16.88 12.89 18.23
N ILE A 40 -16.32 13.12 17.04
CA ILE A 40 -15.36 14.21 16.79
C ILE A 40 -16.00 15.57 17.11
N THR A 41 -17.23 15.81 16.65
CA THR A 41 -17.95 17.05 16.92
C THR A 41 -18.21 17.22 18.42
N ASN A 42 -18.63 16.16 19.13
CA ASN A 42 -18.85 16.21 20.57
C ASN A 42 -17.56 16.58 21.33
N LEU A 43 -16.43 15.96 20.99
CA LEU A 43 -15.13 16.28 21.58
C LEU A 43 -14.71 17.73 21.28
N GLY A 44 -14.94 18.22 20.06
CA GLY A 44 -14.72 19.62 19.70
C GLY A 44 -15.56 20.58 20.55
N VAL A 45 -16.86 20.29 20.76
CA VAL A 45 -17.73 21.11 21.61
C VAL A 45 -17.27 21.10 23.06
N LYS A 46 -16.81 19.95 23.59
CA LYS A 46 -16.25 19.85 24.95
C LYS A 46 -15.01 20.73 25.12
N LEU A 47 -14.09 20.71 24.15
CA LEU A 47 -12.91 21.57 24.13
C LEU A 47 -13.27 23.05 24.08
N VAL A 48 -14.24 23.45 23.27
CA VAL A 48 -14.72 24.84 23.19
C VAL A 48 -15.32 25.29 24.53
N ARG A 49 -16.15 24.46 25.17
CA ARG A 49 -16.72 24.77 26.49
C ARG A 49 -15.65 24.92 27.58
N LEU A 50 -14.63 24.06 27.55
CA LEU A 50 -13.50 24.15 28.47
C LEU A 50 -12.70 25.44 28.24
N LYS A 51 -12.40 25.79 26.99
CA LYS A 51 -11.78 27.05 26.61
C LYS A 51 -12.54 28.25 27.15
N SER A 52 -13.87 28.30 26.97
CA SER A 52 -14.71 29.39 27.48
C SER A 52 -14.64 29.51 29.02
N ARG A 53 -14.58 28.39 29.74
CA ARG A 53 -14.47 28.36 31.21
C ARG A 53 -13.12 28.94 31.68
N ILE A 54 -12.02 28.47 31.12
CA ILE A 54 -10.66 28.94 31.45
C ILE A 54 -10.53 30.43 31.13
N GLN A 55 -11.05 30.88 29.98
CA GLN A 55 -11.03 32.28 29.59
C GLN A 55 -11.85 33.16 30.54
N LYS A 56 -13.03 32.70 30.97
CA LYS A 56 -13.88 33.44 31.93
C LYS A 56 -13.21 33.59 33.29
N ASN A 57 -12.54 32.54 33.76
CA ASN A 57 -11.92 32.52 35.09
C ASN A 57 -10.49 33.10 35.10
N GLN A 58 -9.90 33.36 33.91
CA GLN A 58 -8.50 33.79 33.70
C GLN A 58 -7.44 32.93 34.41
N LYS A 59 -7.81 31.74 34.86
CA LYS A 59 -6.96 30.75 35.52
C LYS A 59 -7.44 29.38 35.08
N ALA A 60 -6.50 28.49 34.82
CA ALA A 60 -6.77 27.07 34.65
C ALA A 60 -6.44 26.37 35.97
N GLY A 61 -7.43 25.74 36.59
CA GLY A 61 -7.17 24.85 37.72
C GLY A 61 -6.44 23.59 37.26
N GLU A 62 -5.87 22.83 38.20
CA GLU A 62 -5.22 21.55 37.91
C GLU A 62 -6.19 20.57 37.22
N GLU A 63 -7.44 20.51 37.69
CA GLU A 63 -8.52 19.72 37.07
C GLU A 63 -8.85 20.16 35.62
N ASP A 64 -8.82 21.48 35.35
CA ASP A 64 -9.06 22.00 34.00
C ASP A 64 -7.92 21.59 33.04
N LEU A 65 -6.67 21.54 33.54
CA LEU A 65 -5.51 21.13 32.78
C LEU A 65 -5.51 19.63 32.49
N GLU A 66 -5.86 18.78 33.47
CA GLU A 66 -6.03 17.35 33.27
C GLU A 66 -7.13 17.05 32.24
N THR A 67 -8.28 17.72 32.39
CA THR A 67 -9.41 17.57 31.47
C THR A 67 -9.05 18.03 30.06
N LEU A 68 -8.26 19.11 29.94
CA LEU A 68 -7.76 19.60 28.66
C LEU A 68 -6.88 18.55 27.97
N GLN A 69 -5.91 17.99 28.70
CA GLN A 69 -5.01 16.96 28.16
C GLN A 69 -5.81 15.76 27.63
N LYS A 70 -6.75 15.25 28.44
CA LYS A 70 -7.61 14.13 28.07
C LYS A 70 -8.43 14.42 26.81
N TYR A 71 -9.13 15.55 26.75
CA TYR A 71 -9.96 15.87 25.59
C TYR A 71 -9.15 16.12 24.33
N LEU A 72 -7.94 16.69 24.42
CA LEU A 72 -7.06 16.86 23.27
C LEU A 72 -6.54 15.51 22.75
N GLU A 73 -6.18 14.59 23.64
CA GLU A 73 -5.76 13.24 23.28
C GLU A 73 -6.90 12.46 22.62
N ASP A 74 -8.10 12.46 23.24
CA ASP A 74 -9.29 11.82 22.70
C ASP A 74 -9.67 12.40 21.32
N TYR A 75 -9.62 13.72 21.17
CA TYR A 75 -9.94 14.40 19.91
C TYR A 75 -8.95 14.06 18.80
N THR A 76 -7.65 14.05 19.11
CA THR A 76 -6.61 13.68 18.15
C THR A 76 -6.73 12.22 17.75
N THR A 77 -6.98 11.33 18.70
CA THR A 77 -7.21 9.90 18.45
C THR A 77 -8.44 9.68 17.59
N ALA A 78 -9.55 10.38 17.87
CA ALA A 78 -10.76 10.29 17.06
C ALA A 78 -10.53 10.74 15.60
N ILE A 79 -9.81 11.84 15.39
CA ILE A 79 -9.43 12.31 14.05
C ILE A 79 -8.53 11.30 13.34
N ARG A 80 -7.51 10.78 14.03
CA ARG A 80 -6.58 9.79 13.45
C ARG A 80 -7.35 8.54 13.01
N ASN A 81 -8.22 8.02 13.87
CA ASN A 81 -9.02 6.83 13.58
C ASN A 81 -9.97 7.09 12.40
N TYR A 82 -10.61 8.27 12.34
CA TYR A 82 -11.45 8.65 11.20
C TYR A 82 -10.65 8.68 9.88
N ARG A 83 -9.46 9.29 9.87
CA ARG A 83 -8.60 9.32 8.67
C ARG A 83 -8.14 7.92 8.27
N TYR A 84 -7.76 7.09 9.24
CA TYR A 84 -7.34 5.71 9.00
C TYR A 84 -8.46 4.92 8.29
N HIS A 85 -9.68 4.98 8.82
CA HIS A 85 -10.80 4.27 8.21
C HIS A 85 -11.21 4.83 6.85
N HIS A 86 -11.09 6.14 6.62
CA HIS A 86 -11.48 6.79 5.36
C HIS A 86 -10.53 6.46 4.19
N GLY A 87 -9.28 6.09 4.46
CA GLY A 87 -8.29 5.76 3.43
C GLY A 87 -8.52 4.42 2.71
N HIS A 88 -9.45 3.60 3.19
CA HIS A 88 -9.70 2.27 2.62
C HIS A 88 -10.67 2.31 1.43
N LYS A 89 -10.51 1.36 0.51
CA LYS A 89 -11.31 1.23 -0.71
C LYS A 89 -12.74 0.76 -0.37
N GLU A 90 -13.71 1.33 -1.07
CA GLU A 90 -15.12 0.98 -0.93
C GLU A 90 -15.46 -0.28 -1.74
N LEU A 91 -16.42 -1.07 -1.24
CA LEU A 91 -16.99 -2.20 -1.98
C LEU A 91 -17.80 -1.75 -3.19
N ASP A 92 -17.91 -2.61 -4.20
CA ASP A 92 -18.82 -2.40 -5.31
C ASP A 92 -20.30 -2.48 -4.85
N LYS A 93 -21.20 -1.80 -5.58
CA LYS A 93 -22.62 -1.73 -5.24
C LYS A 93 -23.30 -3.10 -5.21
N ALA A 94 -22.87 -4.05 -6.02
CA ALA A 94 -23.44 -5.40 -6.03
C ALA A 94 -23.04 -6.18 -4.78
N GLU A 95 -21.76 -6.12 -4.39
CA GLU A 95 -21.21 -6.76 -3.20
C GLU A 95 -21.81 -6.17 -1.91
N LEU A 96 -21.97 -4.85 -1.88
CA LEU A 96 -22.60 -4.14 -0.76
C LEU A 96 -24.03 -4.61 -0.48
N ARG A 97 -24.83 -4.86 -1.53
CA ARG A 97 -26.18 -5.41 -1.39
C ARG A 97 -26.18 -6.82 -0.81
N GLY A 98 -25.30 -7.68 -1.29
CA GLY A 98 -25.15 -9.05 -0.79
C GLY A 98 -24.76 -9.06 0.69
N ARG A 99 -23.81 -8.21 1.07
CA ARG A 99 -23.34 -8.10 2.46
C ARG A 99 -24.40 -7.57 3.40
N LYS A 100 -25.12 -6.52 2.99
CA LYS A 100 -26.25 -5.99 3.75
C LYS A 100 -27.28 -7.09 4.04
N LEU A 101 -27.65 -7.88 3.04
CA LEU A 101 -28.59 -8.99 3.21
C LEU A 101 -28.06 -10.05 4.20
N LEU A 102 -26.75 -10.29 4.21
CA LEU A 102 -26.13 -11.22 5.15
C LEU A 102 -26.21 -10.68 6.58
N LEU A 103 -25.78 -9.44 6.82
CA LEU A 103 -25.85 -8.81 8.15
C LEU A 103 -27.29 -8.70 8.66
N SER A 104 -28.23 -8.30 7.81
CA SER A 104 -29.65 -8.26 8.15
C SER A 104 -30.20 -9.63 8.54
N ARG A 105 -29.67 -10.72 7.98
CA ARG A 105 -30.11 -12.08 8.36
C ARG A 105 -29.67 -12.45 9.78
N PHE A 106 -28.48 -12.03 10.21
CA PHE A 106 -27.91 -12.40 11.50
C PHE A 106 -28.29 -11.43 12.63
N PHE A 107 -28.43 -10.14 12.33
CA PHE A 107 -28.44 -9.10 13.36
C PHE A 107 -29.61 -8.12 13.27
N GLN A 108 -30.56 -8.31 12.34
CA GLN A 108 -31.71 -7.41 12.27
C GLN A 108 -32.66 -7.65 13.45
N SER A 109 -32.83 -6.63 14.28
CA SER A 109 -33.78 -6.61 15.39
C SER A 109 -35.10 -5.96 14.98
N LYS A 110 -36.17 -6.22 15.76
CA LYS A 110 -37.47 -5.56 15.60
C LYS A 110 -37.44 -4.08 16.02
N ASP A 111 -36.46 -3.71 16.84
CA ASP A 111 -36.28 -2.34 17.35
C ASP A 111 -35.43 -1.47 16.40
N ASP A 112 -34.87 -2.07 15.34
CA ASP A 112 -34.05 -1.34 14.38
C ASP A 112 -34.91 -0.39 13.54
N PHE A 113 -34.55 0.89 13.58
CA PHE A 113 -35.20 1.91 12.77
C PHE A 113 -34.54 2.02 11.39
N ASN A 114 -35.35 2.03 10.34
CA ASN A 114 -34.91 2.17 8.94
C ASN A 114 -33.96 1.03 8.49
N ASP A 115 -32.78 1.36 7.96
CA ASP A 115 -31.75 0.41 7.53
C ASP A 115 -30.52 0.55 8.42
N PRO A 116 -30.39 -0.22 9.52
CA PRO A 116 -29.34 -0.07 10.52
C PRO A 116 -27.94 -0.35 9.94
N PHE A 117 -27.87 -1.11 8.85
CA PHE A 117 -26.64 -1.47 8.15
C PHE A 117 -26.40 -0.61 6.90
N HIS A 118 -27.13 0.52 6.77
CA HIS A 118 -26.91 1.51 5.71
C HIS A 118 -25.65 2.32 5.99
N SER A 119 -24.52 1.76 5.59
CA SER A 119 -23.22 2.36 5.84
C SER A 119 -22.25 2.02 4.71
N HIS A 120 -21.18 2.80 4.61
CA HIS A 120 -20.07 2.47 3.73
C HIS A 120 -19.35 1.26 4.31
N TYR A 121 -19.09 0.27 3.47
CA TYR A 121 -18.31 -0.88 3.87
C TYR A 121 -16.89 -0.71 3.33
N ALA A 122 -15.92 -1.05 4.16
CA ALA A 122 -14.51 -1.00 3.83
C ALA A 122 -13.85 -2.33 4.18
N PHE A 123 -12.70 -2.59 3.57
CA PHE A 123 -11.87 -3.74 3.90
C PHE A 123 -10.42 -3.29 4.04
N PHE A 124 -9.66 -4.03 4.84
CA PHE A 124 -8.23 -3.85 4.93
C PHE A 124 -7.63 -4.32 3.61
N LYS A 125 -7.28 -3.35 2.76
CA LYS A 125 -6.36 -3.66 1.70
C LYS A 125 -4.99 -3.72 2.34
N ASP A 126 -4.48 -4.91 2.58
CA ASP A 126 -3.05 -5.07 2.80
C ASP A 126 -2.37 -4.42 1.59
N ASP A 127 -1.39 -3.53 1.83
CA ASP A 127 -0.51 -3.00 0.78
C ASP A 127 0.38 -4.10 0.16
N ASP A 128 0.10 -5.36 0.50
CA ASP A 128 0.74 -6.58 0.07
C ASP A 128 0.47 -6.83 -1.41
N GLY A 129 1.37 -6.26 -2.22
CA GLY A 129 1.54 -6.66 -3.61
C GLY A 129 0.63 -5.91 -4.57
N LEU A 130 0.58 -4.58 -4.48
CA LEU A 130 0.29 -3.75 -5.65
C LEU A 130 1.20 -4.23 -6.79
N ILE A 131 0.65 -5.06 -7.67
CA ILE A 131 1.33 -5.66 -8.81
C ILE A 131 2.03 -4.52 -9.57
N ASP A 132 3.36 -4.44 -9.43
CA ASP A 132 4.17 -3.44 -10.11
C ASP A 132 3.88 -3.47 -11.62
N PRO A 133 4.02 -2.33 -12.34
CA PRO A 133 3.81 -2.30 -13.79
C PRO A 133 4.59 -3.40 -14.52
N LEU A 134 5.84 -3.65 -14.11
CA LEU A 134 6.66 -4.76 -14.60
C LEU A 134 6.04 -6.13 -14.33
N ARG A 135 5.54 -6.38 -13.11
CA ARG A 135 4.87 -7.64 -12.76
C ARG A 135 3.60 -7.82 -13.57
N LYS A 136 2.82 -6.76 -13.78
CA LYS A 136 1.58 -6.78 -14.57
C LYS A 136 1.85 -7.12 -16.04
N ILE A 137 2.89 -6.51 -16.63
CA ILE A 137 3.34 -6.82 -17.99
C ILE A 137 3.78 -8.29 -18.08
N PHE A 138 4.57 -8.76 -17.11
CA PHE A 138 5.03 -10.15 -17.08
C PHE A 138 3.85 -11.13 -16.95
N MET A 139 2.86 -10.82 -16.10
CA MET A 139 1.64 -11.62 -15.96
C MET A 139 0.79 -11.66 -17.24
N LYS A 140 0.79 -10.58 -18.05
CA LYS A 140 0.07 -10.53 -19.33
C LYS A 140 0.68 -11.43 -20.41
N TYR A 141 2.00 -11.64 -20.37
CA TYR A 141 2.72 -12.46 -21.35
C TYR A 141 2.94 -13.91 -20.91
N LEU A 142 2.76 -14.24 -19.63
CA LEU A 142 2.91 -15.61 -19.12
C LEU A 142 1.60 -16.42 -19.23
N PRO A 143 1.67 -17.72 -19.59
CA PRO A 143 0.51 -18.59 -19.56
C PRO A 143 -0.09 -18.67 -18.15
N LEU A 144 -1.42 -18.66 -18.06
CA LEU A 144 -2.27 -18.76 -16.85
C LEU A 144 -1.82 -19.83 -15.84
N ARG A 145 -1.06 -20.83 -16.31
CA ARG A 145 -0.55 -21.90 -15.45
C ARG A 145 0.60 -21.51 -14.54
N LEU A 146 1.34 -20.45 -14.84
CA LEU A 146 2.50 -19.99 -14.07
C LEU A 146 2.19 -18.75 -13.22
N THR A 147 1.16 -18.00 -13.61
CA THR A 147 0.70 -16.77 -12.97
C THR A 147 0.03 -17.04 -11.62
N TYR A 148 -0.74 -18.12 -11.52
CA TYR A 148 -1.38 -18.52 -10.27
C TYR A 148 -0.43 -19.30 -9.35
N SER A 149 -0.42 -18.97 -8.06
CA SER A 149 0.31 -19.76 -7.06
C SER A 149 -0.40 -21.11 -6.80
N ALA A 150 0.35 -22.12 -6.34
CA ALA A 150 -0.22 -23.44 -6.01
C ALA A 150 -1.23 -23.39 -4.86
N GLN A 151 -1.08 -22.43 -3.94
CA GLN A 151 -2.02 -22.18 -2.84
C GLN A 151 -3.29 -21.48 -3.35
N GLU A 152 -3.15 -20.44 -4.18
CA GLU A 152 -4.26 -19.69 -4.77
C GLU A 152 -5.12 -20.57 -5.71
N ARG A 153 -4.51 -21.51 -6.44
CA ARG A 153 -5.25 -22.50 -7.26
C ARG A 153 -6.11 -23.46 -6.45
N ARG A 154 -5.68 -23.78 -5.23
CA ARG A 154 -6.43 -24.67 -4.34
C ARG A 154 -7.56 -23.92 -3.65
N GLN A 155 -7.33 -22.66 -3.29
CA GLN A 155 -8.31 -21.80 -2.62
C GLN A 155 -9.36 -21.22 -3.59
N ARG A 156 -8.98 -20.86 -4.82
CA ARG A 156 -9.84 -20.17 -5.80
C ARG A 156 -10.11 -20.99 -7.07
N ARG A 157 -10.52 -22.26 -6.92
CA ARG A 157 -10.77 -23.16 -8.07
C ARG A 157 -11.81 -22.62 -9.06
N LYS A 158 -12.89 -21.99 -8.58
CA LYS A 158 -13.95 -21.41 -9.42
C LYS A 158 -13.45 -20.22 -10.24
N GLU A 159 -12.71 -19.29 -9.62
CA GLU A 159 -12.16 -18.12 -10.30
C GLU A 159 -11.05 -18.49 -11.30
N TYR A 160 -10.27 -19.53 -10.99
CA TYR A 160 -9.28 -20.11 -11.92
C TYR A 160 -9.95 -20.73 -13.16
N SER A 161 -11.09 -21.40 -13.02
CA SER A 161 -11.85 -21.92 -14.17
C SER A 161 -12.55 -20.83 -14.98
N GLU A 162 -12.87 -19.69 -14.36
CA GLU A 162 -13.47 -18.52 -15.01
C GLU A 162 -12.45 -17.60 -15.68
N GLY A 163 -11.14 -17.86 -15.52
CA GLY A 163 -10.06 -17.11 -16.19
C GLY A 163 -9.87 -15.68 -15.67
N LYS A 164 -10.27 -15.40 -14.43
CA LYS A 164 -10.07 -14.09 -13.79
C LYS A 164 -8.58 -13.79 -13.58
N GLU A 165 -8.21 -12.51 -13.49
CA GLU A 165 -6.81 -12.13 -13.23
C GLU A 165 -6.39 -12.58 -11.81
N PRO A 166 -5.21 -13.20 -11.63
CA PRO A 166 -4.71 -13.59 -10.31
C PRO A 166 -4.50 -12.36 -9.44
N LYS A 167 -4.92 -12.42 -8.17
CA LYS A 167 -4.69 -11.31 -7.22
C LYS A 167 -3.29 -11.36 -6.65
N TYR A 168 -2.70 -12.55 -6.53
CA TYR A 168 -1.36 -12.74 -6.00
C TYR A 168 -0.36 -13.13 -7.10
N VAL A 169 0.85 -12.59 -6.99
CA VAL A 169 1.94 -12.93 -7.91
C VAL A 169 2.54 -14.26 -7.47
N SER A 170 2.49 -15.29 -8.32
CA SER A 170 3.16 -16.57 -8.03
C SER A 170 4.62 -16.37 -7.62
N LYS A 171 5.10 -17.12 -6.62
CA LYS A 171 6.50 -17.08 -6.13
C LYS A 171 7.53 -17.26 -7.26
N PHE A 172 7.15 -17.96 -8.33
CA PHE A 172 7.98 -18.12 -9.52
C PHE A 172 8.11 -16.80 -10.29
N VAL A 173 6.98 -16.14 -10.57
CA VAL A 173 6.94 -14.84 -11.28
C VAL A 173 7.67 -13.76 -10.48
N ASP A 174 7.48 -13.72 -9.16
CA ASP A 174 8.23 -12.82 -8.27
C ASP A 174 9.74 -13.02 -8.39
N ARG A 175 10.22 -14.27 -8.34
CA ARG A 175 11.63 -14.60 -8.50
C ARG A 175 12.16 -14.27 -9.90
N SER A 176 11.38 -14.51 -10.95
CA SER A 176 11.78 -14.21 -12.33
C SER A 176 11.87 -12.71 -12.60
N VAL A 177 10.90 -11.92 -12.12
CA VAL A 177 10.95 -10.45 -12.23
C VAL A 177 12.13 -9.91 -11.43
N ARG A 178 12.34 -10.41 -10.20
CA ARG A 178 13.49 -10.01 -9.38
C ARG A 178 14.83 -10.36 -10.04
N LEU A 179 14.93 -11.53 -10.67
CA LEU A 179 16.10 -11.94 -11.43
C LEU A 179 16.32 -11.05 -12.65
N LEU A 180 15.27 -10.72 -13.41
CA LEU A 180 15.38 -9.82 -14.55
C LEU A 180 15.82 -8.42 -14.13
N VAL A 181 15.23 -7.86 -13.07
CA VAL A 181 15.62 -6.55 -12.53
C VAL A 181 17.08 -6.58 -12.06
N ALA A 182 17.51 -7.63 -11.36
CA ALA A 182 18.90 -7.79 -10.92
C ALA A 182 19.88 -7.92 -12.10
N LEU A 183 19.53 -8.71 -13.12
CA LEU A 183 20.33 -8.87 -14.34
C LEU A 183 20.43 -7.56 -15.12
N THR A 184 19.31 -6.83 -15.22
CA THR A 184 19.26 -5.55 -15.92
C THR A 184 20.14 -4.54 -15.19
N GLY A 185 19.97 -4.39 -13.87
CA GLY A 185 20.82 -3.51 -13.07
C GLY A 185 22.31 -3.87 -13.14
N GLY A 186 22.66 -5.16 -13.11
CA GLY A 186 24.03 -5.63 -13.28
C GLY A 186 24.59 -5.32 -14.67
N LEU A 187 23.81 -5.54 -15.73
CA LEU A 187 24.21 -5.21 -17.09
C LEU A 187 24.44 -3.71 -17.29
N PHE A 188 23.61 -2.87 -16.67
CA PHE A 188 23.79 -1.42 -16.68
C PHE A 188 25.09 -0.98 -15.99
N LEU A 189 25.63 -1.73 -15.03
CA LEU A 189 26.93 -1.43 -14.41
C LEU A 189 28.11 -1.97 -15.24
N VAL A 190 27.98 -3.19 -15.76
CA VAL A 190 29.07 -3.90 -16.44
C VAL A 190 29.29 -3.39 -17.87
N ALA A 191 28.22 -3.07 -18.60
CA ALA A 191 28.30 -2.61 -19.99
C ALA A 191 29.18 -1.34 -20.16
N PRO A 192 28.97 -0.24 -19.41
CA PRO A 192 29.82 0.94 -19.53
C PRO A 192 31.27 0.65 -19.12
N MET A 193 31.52 -0.22 -18.13
CA MET A 193 32.88 -0.64 -17.80
C MET A 193 33.56 -1.35 -18.98
N ILE A 194 32.90 -2.32 -19.60
CA ILE A 194 33.47 -3.07 -20.74
C ILE A 194 33.79 -2.11 -21.89
N VAL A 195 32.87 -1.19 -22.22
CA VAL A 195 33.08 -0.21 -23.30
C VAL A 195 34.31 0.67 -23.02
N MET A 196 34.49 1.13 -21.77
CA MET A 196 35.65 1.93 -21.40
C MET A 196 36.97 1.16 -21.41
N THR A 197 36.94 -0.14 -21.11
CA THR A 197 38.17 -0.97 -21.12
C THR A 197 38.69 -1.25 -22.53
N ILE A 198 37.81 -1.29 -23.54
CA ILE A 198 38.19 -1.62 -24.92
C ILE A 198 38.80 -0.41 -25.64
N ASP A 199 38.34 0.81 -25.32
CA ASP A 199 38.69 2.01 -26.09
C ASP A 199 38.75 3.24 -25.16
N ALA A 200 39.87 3.39 -24.45
CA ALA A 200 40.07 4.33 -23.34
C ALA A 200 40.26 5.80 -23.78
N SER A 201 39.31 6.33 -24.56
CA SER A 201 39.27 7.75 -24.93
C SER A 201 38.35 8.54 -23.99
N GLN A 202 38.83 9.67 -23.45
CA GLN A 202 38.09 10.51 -22.49
C GLN A 202 36.71 10.93 -23.01
N ASN A 203 36.62 11.36 -24.28
CA ASN A 203 35.36 11.81 -24.87
C ASN A 203 34.35 10.68 -25.03
N LYS A 204 34.81 9.48 -25.44
CA LYS A 204 33.94 8.30 -25.59
C LYS A 204 33.43 7.81 -24.23
N SER A 205 34.28 7.87 -23.21
CA SER A 205 33.93 7.49 -21.84
C SER A 205 32.84 8.38 -21.24
N LEU A 206 32.99 9.71 -21.37
CA LEU A 206 32.01 10.68 -20.85
C LEU A 206 30.63 10.54 -21.51
N ILE A 207 30.61 10.32 -22.82
CA ILE A 207 29.37 10.07 -23.58
C ILE A 207 28.71 8.77 -23.12
N THR A 208 29.50 7.70 -22.96
CA THR A 208 29.00 6.39 -22.54
C THR A 208 28.37 6.45 -21.14
N VAL A 209 28.99 7.13 -20.17
CA VAL A 209 28.41 7.32 -18.82
C VAL A 209 27.12 8.12 -18.89
N SER A 210 27.13 9.24 -19.60
CA SER A 210 25.95 10.12 -19.66
C SER A 210 24.74 9.38 -20.24
N VAL A 211 24.94 8.61 -21.32
CA VAL A 211 23.88 7.79 -21.91
C VAL A 211 23.45 6.65 -20.97
N ALA A 212 24.39 5.96 -20.33
CA ALA A 212 24.08 4.86 -19.41
C ALA A 212 23.27 5.34 -18.18
N VAL A 213 23.62 6.48 -17.59
CA VAL A 213 22.90 7.08 -16.45
C VAL A 213 21.48 7.49 -16.84
N VAL A 214 21.30 8.11 -18.01
CA VAL A 214 19.96 8.50 -18.50
C VAL A 214 19.10 7.26 -18.75
N LEU A 215 19.64 6.23 -19.43
CA LEU A 215 18.90 5.00 -19.68
C LEU A 215 18.56 4.24 -18.41
N PHE A 216 19.46 4.23 -17.41
CA PHE A 216 19.20 3.64 -16.11
C PHE A 216 18.09 4.38 -15.36
N ALA A 217 18.12 5.71 -15.33
CA ALA A 217 17.09 6.53 -14.71
C ALA A 217 15.71 6.34 -15.37
N LEU A 218 15.66 6.30 -16.70
CA LEU A 218 14.43 5.99 -17.45
C LEU A 218 13.93 4.57 -17.13
N SER A 219 14.83 3.59 -17.07
CA SER A 219 14.47 2.20 -16.74
C SER A 219 13.89 2.06 -15.33
N LEU A 220 14.44 2.78 -14.35
CA LEU A 220 13.86 2.82 -13.00
C LEU A 220 12.50 3.54 -12.99
N SER A 221 12.40 4.69 -13.67
CA SER A 221 11.18 5.49 -13.70
C SER A 221 9.99 4.78 -14.35
N PHE A 222 10.23 3.98 -15.39
CA PHE A 222 9.17 3.23 -16.08
C PHE A 222 8.99 1.80 -15.58
N GLY A 223 10.06 1.17 -15.12
CA GLY A 223 10.06 -0.25 -14.75
C GLY A 223 9.61 -0.49 -13.31
N VAL A 224 10.07 0.33 -12.36
CA VAL A 224 9.94 0.03 -10.93
C VAL A 224 9.15 1.13 -10.24
N LYS A 225 8.22 0.73 -9.38
CA LYS A 225 7.41 1.65 -8.58
C LYS A 225 8.20 2.08 -7.34
N VAL A 226 9.18 2.95 -7.53
CA VAL A 226 10.03 3.51 -6.47
C VAL A 226 9.56 4.91 -6.10
N SER A 227 9.73 5.32 -4.85
CA SER A 227 9.47 6.71 -4.46
C SER A 227 10.37 7.66 -5.26
N ASN A 228 9.92 8.90 -5.50
CA ASN A 228 10.72 9.92 -6.19
C ASN A 228 12.08 10.12 -5.50
N VAL A 229 12.12 10.03 -4.16
CA VAL A 229 13.35 10.15 -3.36
C VAL A 229 14.25 8.94 -3.57
N GLU A 230 13.70 7.73 -3.60
CA GLU A 230 14.48 6.50 -3.79
C GLU A 230 15.08 6.40 -5.20
N THR A 231 14.33 6.86 -6.21
CA THR A 231 14.83 6.98 -7.60
C THR A 231 15.98 7.97 -7.69
N LEU A 232 15.87 9.13 -7.03
CA LEU A 232 16.92 10.14 -6.99
C LEU A 232 18.19 9.59 -6.33
N VAL A 233 18.07 8.97 -5.15
CA VAL A 233 19.19 8.38 -4.41
C VAL A 233 19.86 7.29 -5.24
N SER A 234 19.08 6.37 -5.82
CA SER A 234 19.62 5.27 -6.63
C SER A 234 20.37 5.77 -7.88
N THR A 235 19.84 6.79 -8.56
CA THR A 235 20.48 7.40 -9.73
C THR A 235 21.76 8.12 -9.34
N ALA A 236 21.76 8.85 -8.21
CA ALA A 236 22.94 9.52 -7.70
C ALA A 236 24.05 8.53 -7.32
N THR A 237 23.71 7.43 -6.64
CA THR A 237 24.68 6.37 -6.31
C THR A 237 25.27 5.74 -7.56
N TYR A 238 24.43 5.41 -8.55
CA TYR A 238 24.90 4.85 -9.82
C TYR A 238 25.83 5.80 -10.58
N ALA A 239 25.45 7.09 -10.68
CA ALA A 239 26.27 8.11 -11.31
C ALA A 239 27.62 8.29 -10.61
N ALA A 240 27.63 8.32 -9.26
CA ALA A 240 28.86 8.44 -8.49
C ALA A 240 29.84 7.30 -8.78
N VAL A 241 29.35 6.05 -8.83
CA VAL A 241 30.20 4.89 -9.16
C VAL A 241 30.81 5.05 -10.55
N LEU A 242 30.02 5.38 -11.57
CA LEU A 242 30.54 5.54 -12.92
C LEU A 242 31.53 6.71 -13.05
N VAL A 243 31.26 7.84 -12.42
CA VAL A 243 32.15 9.01 -12.45
C VAL A 243 33.50 8.69 -11.81
N VAL A 244 33.53 7.91 -10.73
CA VAL A 244 34.79 7.45 -10.11
C VAL A 244 35.61 6.62 -11.12
N PHE A 245 34.99 5.71 -11.87
CA PHE A 245 35.67 4.91 -12.90
C PHE A 245 36.21 5.75 -14.07
N VAL A 246 35.48 6.78 -14.50
CA VAL A 246 35.95 7.72 -15.53
C VAL A 246 37.14 8.53 -15.01
N GLY A 247 37.05 9.05 -13.78
CA GLY A 247 38.09 9.88 -13.16
C GLY A 247 39.41 9.15 -12.95
N THR A 248 39.38 7.87 -12.58
CA THR A 248 40.60 7.06 -12.42
C THR A 248 41.25 6.70 -13.76
N SER A 249 40.43 6.44 -14.78
CA SER A 249 40.92 6.11 -16.13
C SER A 249 41.59 7.31 -16.83
N ALA A 250 41.05 8.52 -16.65
CA ALA A 250 41.59 9.75 -17.21
C ALA A 250 42.95 10.16 -16.57
N GLY A 251 43.17 9.84 -15.30
CA GLY A 251 44.42 10.13 -14.59
C GLY A 251 45.63 9.33 -15.07
N ASN A 252 45.41 8.14 -15.63
CA ASN A 252 46.49 7.28 -16.14
C ASN A 252 47.00 7.67 -17.54
N SER A 253 46.21 8.40 -18.32
CA SER A 253 46.56 8.87 -19.67
C SER A 253 47.36 10.18 -19.70
N GLY A 254 47.50 10.88 -18.57
CA GLY A 254 48.18 12.19 -18.50
C GLY A 254 49.65 12.16 -18.09
N SER A 255 50.24 10.98 -17.87
CA SER A 255 51.60 10.82 -17.30
C SER A 255 52.66 10.34 -18.31
N THR A 256 52.34 10.25 -19.60
CA THR A 256 53.28 9.79 -20.66
C THR A 256 53.82 10.89 -21.57
N ASP A 257 53.37 12.15 -21.45
CA ASP A 257 53.77 13.25 -22.34
C ASP A 257 54.86 14.19 -21.79
N SER A 258 55.63 13.78 -20.79
CA SER A 258 56.70 14.61 -20.21
C SER A 258 58.05 13.89 -20.08
N VAL A 259 58.50 13.21 -21.13
CA VAL A 259 59.92 12.91 -21.33
C VAL A 259 60.28 13.12 -22.81
N SER A 260 60.75 14.32 -23.11
CA SER A 260 61.63 14.63 -24.25
C SER A 260 62.53 15.77 -23.84
#